data_AF-A0A2Z7ANI6-F1
#
_entry.id   AF-A0A2Z7ANI6-F1
#
_cell.length_a   1.000
_cell.length_b   1.000
_cell.length_c   1.000
_cell.angle_alpha   90.00
_cell.angle_beta   90.00
_cell.angle_gamma   90.00
#
_symmetry.space_group_name_H-M   'P 1'
#
loop_
_entity.id
_entity.type
_entity.pdbx_description
1 polymer ?
#
loop_
_entity_poly.entity_id
_entity_poly.type
_entity_poly.pdbx_seq_one_letter_code
_entity_poly.pdbx_strand_id
1 'polypeptide(L)'
;MVEDPNMLRYVEQELAKKKGKNVDLENPAENEVKRAEDELYDIPENLKVKRRNAGESSTQWTTGIAEIQLSIEYKLRNIEETEAAKKLLQEKRLAGHAKVESSIPSSFSADFSQRGKDHAEKLRKDNPKSFKDKSKDDVGVESKHPDSAPDAVVRRQAATDELMLERFRKRERQRVIRR
;
A
#
# COMPACT_ATOMS: atom_id res chain seq x y z
N MET A 1 11.55 -53.71 1.58
CA MET A 1 10.79 -54.94 1.94
C MET A 1 9.54 -54.91 1.08
N VAL A 2 9.43 -55.80 0.10
CA VAL A 2 8.21 -55.92 -0.70
C VAL A 2 7.27 -56.83 0.09
N GLU A 3 6.17 -56.27 0.55
CA GLU A 3 5.15 -57.02 1.30
C GLU A 3 4.52 -58.07 0.37
N ASP A 4 4.31 -59.27 0.90
CA ASP A 4 3.75 -60.40 0.14
C ASP A 4 2.33 -60.03 -0.32
N PRO A 5 2.04 -60.04 -1.63
CA PRO A 5 0.72 -59.74 -2.18
C PRO A 5 -0.41 -60.55 -1.56
N ASN A 6 -0.13 -61.78 -1.10
CA ASN A 6 -1.13 -62.63 -0.49
C ASN A 6 -1.46 -62.20 0.95
N MET A 7 -0.47 -61.66 1.67
CA MET A 7 -0.69 -61.11 3.02
C MET A 7 -1.57 -59.87 2.99
N LEU A 8 -1.41 -59.00 1.99
CA LEU A 8 -2.24 -57.81 1.83
C LEU A 8 -3.71 -58.16 1.58
N ARG A 9 -3.97 -59.16 0.72
CA ARG A 9 -5.33 -59.64 0.44
C ARG A 9 -5.99 -60.21 1.69
N TYR A 10 -5.25 -60.94 2.51
CA TYR A 10 -5.76 -61.49 3.76
C TYR A 10 -6.09 -60.38 4.78
N VAL A 11 -5.21 -59.40 4.94
CA VAL A 11 -5.43 -58.25 5.83
C VAL A 11 -6.66 -57.46 5.40
N GLU A 12 -6.81 -57.21 4.09
CA GLU A 12 -7.96 -56.50 3.54
C GLU A 12 -9.28 -57.27 3.78
N GLN A 13 -9.26 -58.60 3.60
CA GLN A 13 -10.43 -59.45 3.85
C GLN A 13 -10.83 -59.46 5.33
N GLU A 14 -9.86 -59.54 6.25
CA GLU A 14 -10.12 -59.51 7.70
C GLU A 14 -10.61 -58.13 8.17
N LEU A 15 -10.10 -57.05 7.60
CA LEU A 15 -10.61 -55.69 7.85
C LEU A 15 -12.03 -55.51 7.30
N ALA A 16 -12.35 -56.08 6.13
CA ALA A 16 -13.69 -56.04 5.56
C ALA A 16 -14.72 -56.79 6.41
N LYS A 17 -14.35 -57.97 6.93
CA LYS A 17 -15.18 -58.75 7.88
C LYS A 17 -15.44 -57.97 9.17
N LYS A 18 -14.41 -57.35 9.76
CA LYS A 18 -14.57 -56.49 10.96
C LYS A 18 -15.44 -55.27 10.72
N LYS A 19 -15.45 -54.74 9.49
CA LYS A 19 -16.29 -53.61 9.07
C LYS A 19 -17.74 -54.02 8.75
N GLY A 20 -18.10 -55.29 8.96
CA GLY A 20 -19.46 -55.79 8.76
C GLY A 20 -19.85 -56.02 7.30
N LYS A 21 -18.90 -55.99 6.38
CA LYS A 21 -19.15 -56.35 4.97
C LYS A 21 -18.99 -57.86 4.84
N ASN A 22 -20.10 -58.58 4.73
CA ASN A 22 -20.07 -60.01 4.38
C ASN A 22 -19.46 -60.15 2.97
N VAL A 23 -18.33 -60.85 2.89
CA VAL A 23 -17.54 -61.01 1.65
C VAL A 23 -17.98 -62.27 0.87
N ASP A 24 -19.04 -62.96 1.30
CA ASP A 24 -19.52 -64.22 0.72
C ASP A 24 -20.70 -64.05 -0.25
N LEU A 25 -20.80 -62.89 -0.90
CA LEU A 25 -21.75 -62.72 -2.01
C LEU A 25 -20.99 -62.22 -3.23
N GLU A 26 -20.70 -63.16 -4.12
CA GLU A 26 -20.54 -62.95 -5.55
C GLU A 26 -21.81 -62.29 -6.11
N ASN A 27 -22.00 -61.00 -5.85
CA ASN A 27 -22.85 -60.13 -6.65
C ASN A 27 -22.56 -58.66 -6.31
N PRO A 28 -21.75 -57.94 -7.11
CA PRO A 28 -21.66 -56.48 -7.03
C PRO A 28 -22.91 -55.81 -7.65
N ALA A 29 -24.09 -56.45 -7.59
CA ALA A 29 -25.26 -56.05 -8.35
C ALA A 29 -26.24 -55.14 -7.57
N GLU A 30 -26.12 -54.99 -6.24
CA GLU A 30 -27.20 -54.37 -5.46
C GLU A 30 -26.76 -53.40 -4.34
N ASN A 31 -25.54 -52.85 -4.41
CA ASN A 31 -25.25 -51.58 -3.70
C ASN A 31 -25.53 -50.34 -4.58
N GLU A 32 -26.13 -50.56 -5.76
CA GLU A 32 -26.75 -49.53 -6.60
C GLU A 32 -28.27 -49.50 -6.40
N VAL A 33 -28.76 -49.63 -5.16
CA VAL A 33 -29.97 -48.87 -4.82
C VAL A 33 -29.53 -47.41 -4.82
N LYS A 34 -29.32 -46.84 -6.02
CA LYS A 34 -29.36 -45.40 -6.23
C LYS A 34 -30.62 -44.98 -5.49
N ARG A 35 -30.48 -44.15 -4.47
CA ARG A 35 -31.67 -43.70 -3.75
C ARG A 35 -32.57 -43.09 -4.83
N ALA A 36 -33.88 -43.27 -4.74
CA ALA A 36 -34.79 -42.58 -5.67
C ALA A 36 -34.54 -41.05 -5.69
N GLU A 37 -33.91 -40.53 -4.64
CA GLU A 37 -33.38 -39.17 -4.51
C GLU A 37 -32.22 -38.85 -5.47
N ASP A 38 -31.34 -39.81 -5.78
CA ASP A 38 -30.18 -39.63 -6.68
C ASP A 38 -30.62 -39.45 -8.13
N GLU A 39 -31.68 -40.15 -8.56
CA GLU A 39 -32.28 -40.00 -9.91
C GLU A 39 -32.86 -38.59 -10.13
N LEU A 40 -33.26 -37.90 -9.07
CA LEU A 40 -33.76 -36.53 -9.15
C LEU A 40 -32.65 -35.50 -9.43
N TYR A 41 -31.39 -35.86 -9.14
CA TYR A 41 -30.22 -35.02 -9.44
C TYR A 41 -29.63 -35.28 -10.83
N ASP A 42 -30.11 -36.29 -11.56
CA ASP A 42 -29.68 -36.56 -12.92
C ASP A 42 -30.26 -35.51 -13.89
N ILE A 43 -29.37 -34.78 -14.54
CA ILE A 43 -29.74 -33.72 -15.50
C ILE A 43 -30.01 -34.37 -16.87
N PRO A 44 -31.18 -34.15 -17.48
CA PRO A 44 -31.50 -34.63 -18.83
C PRO A 44 -30.46 -34.21 -19.88
N GLU A 45 -30.21 -35.07 -20.88
CA GLU A 45 -29.14 -34.84 -21.88
C GLU A 45 -29.30 -33.53 -22.67
N ASN A 46 -30.54 -33.09 -22.92
CA ASN A 46 -30.83 -31.81 -23.57
C ASN A 46 -30.55 -30.57 -22.68
N LEU A 47 -30.44 -30.75 -21.37
CA LEU A 47 -30.11 -29.71 -20.38
C LEU A 47 -28.65 -29.79 -19.91
N LYS A 48 -27.90 -30.77 -20.40
CA LYS A 48 -26.51 -31.01 -20.04
C LYS A 48 -25.60 -30.01 -20.75
N VAL A 49 -25.40 -28.85 -20.12
CA VAL A 49 -24.48 -27.83 -20.64
C VAL A 49 -23.04 -28.22 -20.32
N LYS A 50 -22.12 -28.05 -21.28
CA LYS A 50 -20.68 -28.17 -21.03
C LYS A 50 -20.29 -27.24 -19.87
N ARG A 51 -19.61 -27.77 -18.86
CA ARG A 51 -19.05 -26.97 -17.76
C ARG A 51 -18.23 -25.83 -18.38
N ARG A 52 -18.58 -24.58 -18.06
CA ARG A 52 -17.83 -23.41 -18.54
C ARG A 52 -16.38 -23.57 -18.11
N ASN A 53 -15.46 -23.27 -19.02
CA ASN A 53 -14.05 -23.24 -18.68
C ASN A 53 -13.85 -22.17 -17.60
N ALA A 54 -13.01 -22.40 -16.59
CA ALA A 54 -12.77 -21.42 -15.54
C ALA A 54 -12.19 -20.08 -16.06
N GLY A 55 -11.78 -20.02 -17.34
CA GLY A 55 -11.37 -18.79 -18.03
C GLY A 55 -12.51 -18.00 -18.71
N GLU A 56 -13.72 -18.55 -18.84
CA GLU A 56 -14.91 -17.80 -19.31
C GLU A 56 -15.52 -17.05 -18.12
N SER A 57 -14.85 -15.97 -17.73
CA SER A 57 -15.37 -15.06 -16.73
C SER A 57 -16.62 -14.37 -17.27
N SER A 58 -17.73 -14.41 -16.51
CA SER A 58 -18.96 -13.66 -16.83
C SER A 58 -18.68 -12.18 -17.15
N THR A 59 -17.65 -11.63 -16.51
CA THR A 59 -17.15 -10.26 -16.74
C THR A 59 -16.72 -10.00 -18.19
N GLN A 60 -16.22 -11.01 -18.91
CA GLN A 60 -15.86 -10.89 -20.32
C GLN A 60 -17.08 -10.57 -21.20
N TRP A 61 -18.23 -11.18 -20.91
CA TRP A 61 -19.48 -10.93 -21.63
C TRP A 61 -20.11 -9.59 -21.24
N THR A 62 -20.06 -9.23 -19.96
CA THR A 62 -20.63 -7.98 -19.45
C THR A 62 -19.86 -6.75 -19.93
N THR A 63 -18.54 -6.85 -20.03
CA THR A 63 -17.69 -5.70 -20.40
C THR A 63 -17.41 -5.62 -21.90
N GLY A 64 -17.64 -6.71 -22.65
CA GLY A 64 -17.25 -6.80 -24.06
C GLY A 64 -15.72 -6.75 -24.27
N ILE A 65 -14.93 -6.84 -23.20
CA ILE A 65 -13.46 -6.80 -23.27
C ILE A 65 -12.95 -8.23 -23.38
N ALA A 66 -12.31 -8.54 -24.50
CA ALA A 66 -11.63 -9.83 -24.69
C ALA A 66 -10.19 -9.77 -24.16
N GLU A 67 -9.84 -10.67 -23.25
CA GLU A 67 -8.46 -10.82 -22.79
C GLU A 67 -7.63 -11.53 -23.87
N ILE A 68 -6.58 -10.86 -24.37
CA ILE A 68 -5.62 -11.43 -25.33
C ILE A 68 -4.30 -11.65 -24.59
N GLN A 69 -3.78 -12.88 -24.64
CA GLN A 69 -2.47 -13.19 -24.05
C GLN A 69 -1.36 -12.52 -24.85
N LEU A 70 -0.65 -11.58 -24.22
CA LEU A 70 0.53 -10.93 -24.79
C LEU A 70 1.75 -11.84 -24.66
N SER A 71 2.64 -11.81 -25.66
CA SER A 71 3.92 -12.51 -25.61
C SER A 71 4.80 -11.97 -24.46
N ILE A 72 5.70 -12.83 -23.96
CA ILE A 72 6.62 -12.45 -22.87
C ILE A 72 7.49 -11.25 -23.29
N GLU A 73 7.93 -11.22 -24.55
CA GLU A 73 8.72 -10.11 -25.12
C GLU A 73 7.99 -8.77 -25.01
N TYR A 74 6.67 -8.75 -25.30
CA TYR A 74 5.87 -7.54 -25.17
C TYR A 74 5.77 -7.07 -23.70
N LYS A 75 5.60 -8.01 -22.77
CA LYS A 75 5.57 -7.70 -21.33
C LYS A 75 6.92 -7.13 -20.86
N LEU A 76 8.04 -7.72 -21.31
CA LEU A 76 9.38 -7.25 -21.00
C LEU A 76 9.63 -5.85 -21.56
N ARG A 77 9.24 -5.60 -22.82
CA ARG A 77 9.33 -4.27 -23.42
C ARG A 77 8.59 -3.20 -22.61
N ASN A 78 7.38 -3.49 -22.14
CA ASN A 78 6.64 -2.56 -21.28
C ASN A 78 7.35 -2.31 -19.94
N ILE A 79 7.98 -3.34 -19.37
CA ILE A 79 8.76 -3.20 -18.13
C ILE A 79 9.97 -2.30 -18.37
N GLU A 80 10.73 -2.51 -19.45
CA GLU A 80 11.88 -1.68 -19.81
C GLU A 80 11.49 -0.23 -20.10
N GLU A 81 10.41 -0.01 -20.86
CA GLU A 81 9.92 1.34 -21.18
C GLU A 81 9.46 2.08 -19.91
N THR A 82 8.74 1.41 -19.01
CA THR A 82 8.29 2.02 -17.75
C THR A 82 9.42 2.21 -16.76
N GLU A 83 10.42 1.33 -16.74
CA GLU A 83 11.65 1.50 -15.96
C GLU A 83 12.46 2.69 -16.44
N ALA A 84 12.66 2.84 -17.76
CA ALA A 84 13.37 3.97 -18.35
C ALA A 84 12.66 5.30 -18.05
N ALA A 85 11.33 5.34 -18.21
CA ALA A 85 10.54 6.53 -17.89
C ALA A 85 10.61 6.90 -16.40
N LYS A 86 10.52 5.88 -15.52
CA LYS A 86 10.65 6.07 -14.06
C LYS A 86 12.04 6.58 -13.68
N LYS A 87 13.09 5.99 -14.26
CA LYS A 87 14.48 6.41 -14.07
C LYS A 87 14.67 7.87 -14.48
N LEU A 88 14.16 8.26 -15.64
CA LEU A 88 14.21 9.63 -16.13
C LEU A 88 13.49 10.61 -15.20
N LEU A 89 12.30 10.26 -14.69
CA LEU A 89 11.57 11.08 -13.73
C LEU A 89 12.33 11.23 -12.40
N GLN A 90 12.95 10.15 -11.93
CA GLN A 90 13.76 10.15 -10.72
C GLN A 90 15.05 10.96 -10.90
N GLU A 91 15.73 10.84 -12.03
CA GLU A 91 16.90 11.63 -12.38
C GLU A 91 16.55 13.12 -12.45
N LYS A 92 15.42 13.49 -13.07
CA LYS A 92 14.91 14.88 -13.04
C LYS A 92 14.61 15.38 -11.63
N ARG A 93 14.17 14.49 -10.72
CA ARG A 93 13.93 14.84 -9.31
C ARG A 93 15.23 15.00 -8.51
N LEU A 94 16.25 14.18 -8.80
CA LEU A 94 17.55 14.18 -8.12
C LEU A 94 18.51 15.25 -8.67
N ALA A 95 18.43 15.59 -9.96
CA ALA A 95 19.29 16.57 -10.63
C ALA A 95 19.08 18.03 -10.18
N GLY A 96 18.26 18.27 -9.16
CA GLY A 96 18.15 19.58 -8.51
C GLY A 96 17.51 20.65 -9.40
N HIS A 97 16.21 20.84 -9.21
CA HIS A 97 15.53 22.13 -9.39
C HIS A 97 15.54 22.73 -10.81
N ALA A 98 14.63 22.26 -11.67
CA ALA A 98 13.91 23.21 -12.51
C ALA A 98 12.68 23.61 -11.71
N LYS A 99 12.47 24.91 -11.48
CA LYS A 99 11.15 25.43 -11.17
C LYS A 99 10.27 24.89 -12.29
N VAL A 100 9.50 23.83 -12.03
CA VAL A 100 8.48 23.44 -12.98
C VAL A 100 7.55 24.64 -12.92
N GLU A 101 7.53 25.43 -13.98
CA GLU A 101 6.38 26.27 -14.32
C GLU A 101 5.18 25.35 -14.60
N SER A 102 4.90 24.42 -13.68
CA SER A 102 3.66 23.68 -13.66
C SER A 102 2.65 24.75 -13.33
N SER A 103 2.03 25.26 -14.39
CA SER A 103 0.82 26.06 -14.44
C SER A 103 -0.39 25.38 -13.73
N ILE A 104 -0.13 24.38 -12.89
CA ILE A 104 -1.08 23.79 -11.96
C ILE A 104 -0.74 24.42 -10.61
N PRO A 105 -1.57 25.34 -10.10
CA PRO A 105 -1.35 25.87 -8.76
C PRO A 105 -1.43 24.70 -7.79
N SER A 106 -0.31 24.41 -7.11
CA SER A 106 -0.34 23.79 -5.79
C SER A 106 -1.41 24.56 -4.99
N SER A 107 -2.38 23.83 -4.44
CA SER A 107 -3.57 24.42 -3.86
C SER A 107 -3.20 25.59 -2.94
N PHE A 108 -3.96 26.69 -3.00
CA PHE A 108 -3.70 27.94 -2.28
C PHE A 108 -3.40 27.75 -0.78
N SER A 109 -3.90 26.66 -0.19
CA SER A 109 -3.75 26.28 1.21
C SER A 109 -2.49 25.46 1.51
N ALA A 110 -1.90 24.75 0.53
CA ALA A 110 -0.78 23.83 0.77
C ALA A 110 0.53 24.56 1.10
N ASP A 111 0.72 25.76 0.54
CA ASP A 111 1.98 26.50 0.64
C ASP A 111 1.91 27.71 1.59
N PHE A 112 0.94 27.76 2.52
CA PHE A 112 0.75 28.89 3.45
C PHE A 112 2.04 29.27 4.20
N SER A 113 2.79 28.25 4.66
CA SER A 113 4.04 28.44 5.41
C SER A 113 5.22 28.87 4.54
N GLN A 114 5.23 28.54 3.24
CA GLN A 114 6.26 29.00 2.30
C GLN A 114 5.95 30.42 1.80
N ARG A 115 4.68 30.72 1.52
CA ARG A 115 4.21 32.05 1.10
C ARG A 115 4.59 33.16 2.07
N GLY A 116 4.50 32.91 3.38
CA GLY A 116 4.94 33.86 4.40
C GLY A 116 6.44 34.15 4.34
N LYS A 117 7.26 33.13 4.06
CA LYS A 117 8.72 33.26 3.91
C LYS A 117 9.07 34.00 2.63
N ASP A 118 8.44 33.65 1.51
CA ASP A 118 8.66 34.29 0.21
C ASP A 118 8.21 35.76 0.22
N HIS A 119 7.11 36.07 0.90
CA HIS A 119 6.65 37.45 1.08
C HIS A 119 7.62 38.25 1.94
N ALA A 120 8.12 37.68 3.04
CA ALA A 120 9.14 38.31 3.87
C ALA A 120 10.46 38.52 3.10
N GLU A 121 10.85 37.57 2.26
CA GLU A 121 12.05 37.67 1.41
C GLU A 121 11.90 38.74 0.32
N LYS A 122 10.73 38.81 -0.33
CA LYS A 122 10.39 39.88 -1.29
C LYS A 122 10.46 41.26 -0.63
N LEU A 123 9.86 41.43 0.54
CA LEU A 123 9.97 42.68 1.30
C LEU A 123 11.43 43.03 1.64
N ARG A 124 12.26 42.04 1.95
CA ARG A 124 13.70 42.23 2.23
C ARG A 124 14.49 42.60 0.98
N LYS A 125 14.11 42.06 -0.19
CA LYS A 125 14.74 42.35 -1.47
C LYS A 125 14.36 43.72 -2.01
N ASP A 126 13.11 44.11 -1.85
CA ASP A 126 12.58 45.40 -2.32
C ASP A 126 13.00 46.55 -1.38
N ASN A 127 13.24 46.26 -0.09
CA ASN A 127 13.70 47.24 0.89
C ASN A 127 15.00 46.79 1.59
N PRO A 128 16.15 46.81 0.89
CA PRO A 128 17.42 46.33 1.45
C PRO A 128 17.97 47.22 2.59
N LYS A 129 17.50 48.47 2.71
CA LYS A 129 17.96 49.42 3.74
C LYS A 129 17.25 49.24 5.09
N SER A 130 15.98 48.81 5.11
CA SER A 130 15.21 48.68 6.37
C SER A 130 15.62 47.49 7.23
N PHE A 131 16.29 46.49 6.64
CA PHE A 131 16.71 45.26 7.31
C PHE A 131 18.15 45.29 7.83
N LYS A 132 18.89 46.37 7.61
CA LYS A 132 20.32 46.47 7.95
C LYS A 132 20.58 47.01 9.36
N ASP A 133 19.60 47.69 9.96
CA ASP A 133 19.77 48.39 11.25
C ASP A 133 19.35 47.58 12.49
N LYS A 134 18.74 46.39 12.32
CA LYS A 134 18.29 45.57 13.48
C LYS A 134 19.31 44.56 14.00
N SER A 135 20.49 44.46 13.39
CA SER A 135 21.50 43.47 13.79
C SER A 135 22.64 44.05 14.65
N LYS A 136 22.49 45.27 15.19
CA LYS A 136 23.56 45.92 15.97
C LYS A 136 23.25 46.27 17.43
N ASP A 137 22.01 46.20 17.89
CA ASP A 137 21.68 46.58 19.27
C ASP A 137 20.99 45.44 20.04
N ASP A 138 21.79 44.58 20.67
CA ASP A 138 21.37 43.81 21.85
C ASP A 138 22.53 43.72 22.84
N VAL A 139 22.76 44.82 23.55
CA VAL A 139 23.52 44.86 24.81
C VAL A 139 22.67 45.61 25.83
N GLY A 140 21.97 44.85 26.67
CA GLY A 140 21.64 45.17 28.06
C GLY A 140 20.72 46.37 28.35
N VAL A 141 19.65 46.11 29.09
CA VAL A 141 19.33 46.70 30.42
C VAL A 141 17.82 46.64 30.66
N GLU A 142 17.46 46.05 31.79
CA GLU A 142 16.12 46.02 32.37
C GLU A 142 15.65 47.43 32.78
N SER A 143 14.36 47.73 32.57
CA SER A 143 13.59 48.53 33.55
C SER A 143 12.10 48.17 33.47
N LYS A 144 11.50 47.97 34.64
CA LYS A 144 10.08 47.63 34.84
C LYS A 144 9.24 48.91 34.94
N HIS A 145 8.07 48.93 34.30
CA HIS A 145 6.85 49.52 34.87
C HIS A 145 5.62 48.80 34.27
N PRO A 146 4.63 48.38 35.08
CA PRO A 146 3.43 47.71 34.61
C PRO A 146 2.35 48.75 34.30
N ASP A 147 1.73 48.65 33.12
CA ASP A 147 0.35 49.07 32.80
C ASP A 147 0.23 49.49 31.33
N SER A 148 0.19 48.48 30.48
CA SER A 148 -0.60 48.48 29.24
C SER A 148 -0.37 47.13 28.59
N ALA A 149 -1.33 46.24 28.74
CA ALA A 149 -1.50 45.20 27.73
C ALA A 149 -1.93 45.92 26.44
N PRO A 150 -1.16 45.73 25.36
CA PRO A 150 -1.83 45.27 24.17
C PRO A 150 -1.13 44.04 23.62
N ASP A 151 -1.95 43.02 23.47
CA ASP A 151 -1.80 41.93 22.53
C ASP A 151 -0.53 41.10 22.69
N ALA A 152 -0.73 39.93 23.31
CA ALA A 152 0.22 38.84 23.29
C ALA A 152 0.65 38.60 21.83
N VAL A 153 1.85 39.09 21.50
CA VAL A 153 2.65 38.60 20.39
C VAL A 153 2.47 37.10 20.40
N VAL A 154 1.78 36.59 19.38
CA VAL A 154 1.34 35.21 19.23
C VAL A 154 2.58 34.32 19.31
N ARG A 155 3.03 34.02 20.53
CA ARG A 155 3.89 32.89 20.85
C ARG A 155 2.96 31.71 20.67
N ARG A 156 2.88 31.26 19.41
CA ARG A 156 2.15 30.07 19.01
C ARG A 156 2.43 29.02 20.08
N GLN A 157 1.37 28.58 20.74
CA GLN A 157 1.46 27.49 21.70
C GLN A 157 2.04 26.31 20.92
N ALA A 158 3.32 26.05 21.11
CA ALA A 158 3.96 24.89 20.54
C ALA A 158 3.19 23.68 21.08
N ALA A 159 2.82 22.76 20.19
CA ALA A 159 2.26 21.49 20.61
C ALA A 159 3.22 20.84 21.62
N THR A 160 2.67 20.11 22.58
CA THR A 160 3.44 19.59 23.72
C THR A 160 4.64 18.74 23.27
N ASP A 161 4.55 18.11 22.12
CA ASP A 161 5.62 17.35 21.45
C ASP A 161 6.72 18.22 20.83
N GLU A 162 6.38 19.35 20.18
CA GLU A 162 7.35 20.31 19.62
C GLU A 162 8.25 20.90 20.73
N LEU A 163 7.66 21.25 21.87
CA LEU A 163 8.40 21.67 23.07
C LEU A 163 9.35 20.59 23.60
N MET A 164 8.93 19.32 23.56
CA MET A 164 9.74 18.19 23.99
C MET A 164 10.87 17.89 23.00
N LEU A 165 10.61 18.03 21.70
CA LEU A 165 11.60 17.88 20.64
C LEU A 165 12.66 18.99 20.70
N GLU A 166 12.26 20.24 20.97
CA GLU A 166 13.18 21.36 21.14
C GLU A 166 14.09 21.15 22.36
N ARG A 167 13.52 20.70 23.48
CA ARG A 167 14.29 20.32 24.69
C ARG A 167 15.27 19.18 24.41
N PHE A 168 14.87 18.16 23.66
CA PHE A 168 15.76 17.06 23.26
C PHE A 168 16.91 17.55 22.38
N ARG A 169 16.61 18.32 21.32
CA ARG A 169 17.61 18.92 20.42
C ARG A 169 18.58 19.86 21.16
N LYS A 170 18.11 20.57 22.19
CA LYS A 170 18.96 21.45 23.01
C LYS A 170 19.93 20.63 23.88
N ARG A 171 19.47 19.52 24.47
CA ARG A 171 20.34 18.58 25.22
C ARG A 171 21.39 17.93 24.33
N GLU A 172 21.00 17.45 23.14
CA GLU A 172 21.95 16.81 22.21
C GLU A 172 23.03 17.80 21.73
N ARG A 173 22.66 19.04 21.43
CA ARG A 173 23.65 20.09 21.11
C ARG A 173 24.65 20.33 22.25
N GLN A 174 24.18 20.40 23.49
CA GLN A 174 25.06 20.54 24.65
C GLN A 174 25.91 19.30 24.92
N ARG A 175 25.43 18.11 24.54
CA ARG A 175 26.18 16.85 24.66
C ARG A 175 27.31 16.75 23.65
N VAL A 176 27.08 17.23 22.43
CA VAL A 176 28.10 17.31 21.37
C VAL A 176 29.19 18.33 21.72
N ILE A 177 28.85 19.42 22.39
CA ILE A 177 29.82 20.45 22.82
C ILE A 177 30.68 20.01 24.03
N ARG A 178 30.24 19.00 24.79
CA ARG A 178 30.94 18.48 25.98
C ARG A 178 31.77 17.22 25.70
N ARG A 179 32.06 16.91 24.43
CA ARG A 179 32.98 15.86 24.02
C ARG A 179 34.24 16.45 23.41
#